data_AF-A0AAI9YAI6-F1
#
_entry.id   AF-A0AAI9YAI6-F1
#
_cell.length_a   1.000
_cell.length_b   1.000
_cell.length_c   1.000
_cell.angle_alpha   90.00
_cell.angle_beta   90.00
_cell.angle_gamma   90.00
#
_symmetry.space_group_name_H-M   'P 1'
#
loop_
_entity.id
_entity.type
_entity.pdbx_description
1 polymer ?
#
loop_
_entity_poly.entity_id
_entity_poly.type
_entity_poly.pdbx_seq_one_letter_code
_entity_poly.pdbx_strand_id
1 'polypeptide(L)'
;MISIRAPPPPSRLWVIQTPSHCHMLPPLPPGYQCEDIMVALEECHAKGFMFKSLGGCNDAKDKVSECLRGARARRTEANRAAARAKREERENRIKELNKSLGLD
;
A
#
# COMPACT_ATOMS: atom_id res chain seq x y z
N MET A 1 17.64 -41.06 11.96
CA MET A 1 17.13 -40.50 10.69
C MET A 1 16.86 -39.02 10.90
N ILE A 2 17.76 -38.15 10.42
CA ILE A 2 17.68 -36.69 10.61
C ILE A 2 16.78 -36.13 9.50
N SER A 3 15.63 -35.58 9.87
CA SER A 3 14.68 -34.93 8.95
C SER A 3 15.21 -33.54 8.60
N ILE A 4 15.75 -33.39 7.39
CA ILE A 4 16.12 -32.09 6.82
C ILE A 4 14.84 -31.43 6.33
N ARG A 5 14.25 -30.53 7.13
CA ARG A 5 13.22 -29.61 6.63
C ARG A 5 13.91 -28.59 5.72
N ALA A 6 13.55 -28.58 4.45
CA ALA A 6 13.96 -27.51 3.54
C ALA A 6 13.47 -26.15 4.08
N PRO A 7 14.28 -25.08 3.97
CA PRO A 7 13.85 -23.75 4.39
C PRO A 7 12.68 -23.26 3.52
N PRO A 8 11.69 -22.56 4.10
CA PRO A 8 10.59 -22.00 3.31
C PRO A 8 11.12 -20.95 2.32
N PRO A 9 10.47 -20.78 1.14
CA PRO A 9 10.83 -19.73 0.20
C PRO A 9 10.73 -18.36 0.89
N PRO A 10 11.55 -17.38 0.47
CA PRO A 10 11.64 -16.09 1.16
C PRO A 10 10.28 -15.42 1.20
N SER A 11 9.64 -15.50 2.37
CA SER A 11 8.52 -14.65 2.71
C SER A 11 9.06 -13.22 2.82
N ARG A 12 8.26 -12.28 2.36
CA ARG A 12 8.46 -10.83 2.18
C ARG A 12 8.82 -10.05 3.47
N LEU A 13 9.53 -10.65 4.41
CA LEU A 13 9.76 -10.14 5.77
C LEU A 13 11.18 -9.62 6.01
N TRP A 14 12.10 -9.69 5.03
CA TRP A 14 13.49 -9.27 5.23
C TRP A 14 14.07 -8.50 4.04
N VAL A 15 13.60 -7.27 3.83
CA VAL A 15 14.47 -6.21 3.30
C VAL A 15 14.46 -5.08 4.34
N ILE A 16 15.21 -5.32 5.41
CA ILE A 16 15.64 -4.30 6.35
C ILE A 16 17.05 -3.93 5.88
N GLN A 17 17.21 -2.78 5.22
CA GLN A 17 18.49 -2.06 5.09
C GLN A 17 18.25 -0.61 4.59
N THR A 18 18.28 0.31 5.58
CA THR A 18 18.72 1.74 5.54
C THR A 18 17.83 2.78 4.82
N PRO A 19 18.11 4.10 4.96
CA PRO A 19 17.52 5.02 5.94
C PRO A 19 16.62 6.10 5.31
N SER A 20 15.67 6.62 6.09
CA SER A 20 14.98 7.90 5.83
C SER A 20 14.27 8.10 4.48
N HIS A 21 13.62 7.07 3.94
CA HIS A 21 12.48 7.27 3.05
C HIS A 21 11.25 6.62 3.66
N CYS A 22 10.16 7.36 3.73
CA CYS A 22 8.87 6.95 4.24
C CYS A 22 8.26 5.86 3.32
N HIS A 23 8.81 4.64 3.36
CA HIS A 23 8.49 3.48 2.53
C HIS A 23 7.24 2.71 3.04
N MET A 24 6.34 3.40 3.75
CA MET A 24 5.10 2.80 4.27
C MET A 24 3.96 2.80 3.23
N LEU A 25 4.15 3.44 2.07
CA LEU A 25 3.18 3.42 0.99
C LEU A 25 3.81 2.81 -0.28
N PRO A 26 3.30 1.67 -0.80
CA PRO A 26 3.61 1.27 -2.17
C PRO A 26 3.18 2.39 -3.14
N PRO A 27 3.82 2.46 -4.32
CA PRO A 27 3.50 3.48 -5.31
C PRO A 27 2.01 3.50 -5.64
N LEU A 28 1.52 4.71 -5.92
CA LEU A 28 0.11 4.95 -6.23
C LEU A 28 -0.28 4.19 -7.51
N PRO A 29 -1.51 3.62 -7.62
CA PRO A 29 -1.93 2.94 -8.83
C PRO A 29 -1.88 3.89 -10.04
N PRO A 30 -1.54 3.37 -11.24
CA PRO A 30 -1.44 4.17 -12.44
C PRO A 30 -2.77 4.90 -12.72
N GLY A 31 -2.69 6.21 -12.99
CA GLY A 31 -3.85 7.06 -13.28
C GLY A 31 -4.36 7.92 -12.12
N TYR A 32 -3.79 7.81 -10.93
CA TYR A 32 -3.95 8.82 -9.89
C TYR A 32 -2.60 9.50 -9.69
N GLN A 33 -2.48 10.76 -10.06
CA GLN A 33 -1.36 11.61 -9.70
C GLN A 33 -1.96 12.88 -9.09
N CYS A 34 -1.71 13.10 -7.80
CA CYS A 34 -2.19 14.30 -7.10
C CYS A 34 -1.22 15.48 -7.25
N GLU A 35 -0.27 15.39 -8.18
CA GLU A 35 0.86 16.32 -8.32
C GLU A 35 0.41 17.77 -8.48
N ASP A 36 -0.51 18.04 -9.41
CA ASP A 36 -1.05 19.40 -9.64
C ASP A 36 -1.71 19.99 -8.39
N ILE A 37 -2.38 19.15 -7.60
CA ILE A 37 -3.06 19.56 -6.37
C ILE A 37 -2.05 19.81 -5.25
N MET A 38 -0.95 19.05 -5.23
CA MET A 38 0.16 19.25 -4.29
C MET A 38 0.90 20.55 -4.61
N VAL A 39 1.15 20.86 -5.89
CA VAL A 39 1.75 22.12 -6.34
C VAL A 39 0.88 23.31 -5.88
N ALA A 40 -0.44 23.23 -6.05
CA ALA A 40 -1.35 24.28 -5.57
C ALA A 40 -1.30 24.49 -4.04
N LEU A 41 -1.07 23.42 -3.27
CA LEU A 41 -0.88 23.52 -1.82
C LEU A 41 0.47 24.15 -1.47
N GLU A 42 1.53 23.83 -2.23
CA GLU A 42 2.86 24.41 -2.07
C GLU A 42 2.88 25.91 -2.39
N GLU A 43 2.20 26.33 -3.47
CA GLU A 43 1.99 27.74 -3.79
C GLU A 43 1.26 28.47 -2.66
N CYS A 44 0.30 27.82 -2.00
CA CYS A 44 -0.36 28.41 -0.84
C CYS A 44 0.59 28.52 0.36
N HIS A 45 1.41 27.50 0.62
CA HIS A 45 2.41 27.53 1.67
C HIS A 45 3.50 28.59 1.41
N ALA A 46 3.79 28.91 0.15
CA ALA A 46 4.75 29.96 -0.24
C ALA A 46 4.31 31.37 0.21
N LYS A 47 3.03 31.58 0.55
CA LYS A 47 2.51 32.84 1.13
C LYS A 47 3.02 33.12 2.55
N GLY A 48 3.64 32.13 3.19
CA GLY A 48 4.31 32.28 4.48
C GLY A 48 3.72 31.43 5.60
N PHE A 49 4.56 31.14 6.59
CA PHE A 49 4.24 30.26 7.71
C PHE A 49 3.01 30.73 8.52
N MET A 50 2.88 32.02 8.78
CA MET A 50 1.74 32.55 9.53
C MET A 50 0.41 32.35 8.80
N PHE A 51 0.39 32.54 7.48
CA PHE A 51 -0.80 32.31 6.66
C PHE A 51 -1.24 30.84 6.67
N LYS A 52 -0.27 29.92 6.57
CA LYS A 52 -0.50 28.48 6.72
C LYS A 52 -1.04 28.13 8.12
N SER A 53 -0.41 28.62 9.17
CA SER A 53 -0.73 28.27 10.56
C SER A 53 -2.09 28.78 11.01
N LEU A 54 -2.56 29.90 10.45
CA LEU A 54 -3.90 30.44 10.70
C LEU A 54 -4.99 29.78 9.84
N GLY A 55 -4.65 28.79 9.01
CA GLY A 55 -5.61 28.04 8.20
C GLY A 55 -5.95 28.66 6.84
N GLY A 56 -5.18 29.64 6.37
CA GLY A 56 -5.39 30.29 5.06
C GLY A 56 -5.23 29.38 3.84
N CYS A 57 -4.76 28.13 4.04
CA CYS A 57 -4.58 27.12 3.00
C CYS A 57 -5.51 25.91 3.12
N ASN A 58 -6.57 25.98 3.94
CA ASN A 58 -7.46 24.84 4.17
C ASN A 58 -8.16 24.36 2.88
N ASP A 59 -8.61 25.26 2.01
CA ASP A 59 -9.26 24.86 0.75
C ASP A 59 -8.33 24.05 -0.16
N ALA A 60 -7.06 24.45 -0.27
CA ALA A 60 -6.06 23.72 -1.03
C ALA A 60 -5.75 22.36 -0.39
N LYS A 61 -5.65 22.33 0.94
CA LYS A 61 -5.46 21.09 1.71
C LYS A 61 -6.63 20.12 1.55
N ASP A 62 -7.86 20.62 1.47
CA ASP A 62 -9.05 19.78 1.33
C ASP A 62 -9.07 19.09 -0.04
N LYS A 63 -8.64 19.79 -1.11
CA LYS A 63 -8.43 19.19 -2.43
C LYS A 63 -7.37 18.08 -2.41
N VAL A 64 -6.25 18.30 -1.73
CA VAL A 64 -5.23 17.24 -1.53
C VAL A 64 -5.83 16.05 -0.81
N SER A 65 -6.60 16.30 0.26
CA SER A 65 -7.23 15.26 1.07
C SER A 65 -8.24 14.43 0.26
N GLU A 66 -9.02 15.07 -0.60
CA GLU A 66 -9.94 14.40 -1.52
C GLU A 66 -9.21 13.51 -2.53
N CYS A 67 -8.15 14.03 -3.17
CA CYS A 67 -7.36 13.25 -4.12
C CYS A 67 -6.74 12.02 -3.46
N LEU A 68 -6.10 12.19 -2.29
CA LEU A 68 -5.47 11.11 -1.56
C LEU A 68 -6.48 10.07 -1.04
N ARG A 69 -7.73 10.46 -0.76
CA ARG A 69 -8.82 9.52 -0.43
C ARG A 69 -9.18 8.64 -1.62
N GLY A 70 -9.32 9.22 -2.83
CA GLY A 70 -9.59 8.46 -4.05
C GLY A 70 -8.47 7.46 -4.36
N ALA A 71 -7.23 7.93 -4.30
CA ALA A 71 -6.01 7.13 -4.37
C ALA A 71 -6.01 5.93 -3.38
N ARG A 72 -6.34 6.19 -2.11
CA ARG A 72 -6.42 5.16 -1.07
C ARG A 72 -7.53 4.14 -1.35
N ALA A 73 -8.68 4.58 -1.85
CA ALA A 73 -9.80 3.69 -2.19
C ALA A 73 -9.38 2.67 -3.27
N ARG A 74 -8.75 3.13 -4.35
CA ARG A 74 -8.24 2.28 -5.44
C ARG A 74 -7.19 1.28 -4.97
N ARG A 75 -6.23 1.73 -4.16
CA ARG A 75 -5.24 0.82 -3.56
C ARG A 75 -5.91 -0.24 -2.70
N THR A 76 -6.92 0.15 -1.91
CA THR A 76 -7.65 -0.78 -1.05
C THR A 76 -8.43 -1.81 -1.87
N GLU A 77 -9.04 -1.39 -2.97
CA GLU A 77 -9.72 -2.27 -3.92
C GLU A 77 -8.76 -3.29 -4.56
N ALA A 78 -7.62 -2.83 -5.09
CA ALA A 78 -6.59 -3.70 -5.65
C ALA A 78 -6.04 -4.70 -4.61
N ASN A 79 -5.78 -4.23 -3.39
CA ASN A 79 -5.32 -5.11 -2.29
C ASN A 79 -6.37 -6.15 -1.91
N ARG A 80 -7.66 -5.78 -1.90
CA ARG A 80 -8.76 -6.73 -1.65
C ARG A 80 -8.85 -7.77 -2.75
N ALA A 81 -8.72 -7.38 -4.01
CA ALA A 81 -8.70 -8.31 -5.14
C ALA A 81 -7.52 -9.30 -5.05
N ALA A 82 -6.31 -8.80 -4.82
CA ALA A 82 -5.11 -9.62 -4.64
C ALA A 82 -5.21 -10.55 -3.42
N ALA A 83 -5.81 -10.08 -2.32
CA ALA A 83 -6.02 -10.91 -1.13
C ALA A 83 -7.01 -12.05 -1.39
N ARG A 84 -8.07 -11.83 -2.16
CA ARG A 84 -9.01 -12.89 -2.55
C ARG A 84 -8.33 -13.93 -3.43
N ALA A 85 -7.61 -13.52 -4.47
CA ALA A 85 -6.89 -14.43 -5.35
C ALA A 85 -5.90 -15.31 -4.59
N LYS A 86 -5.15 -14.73 -3.64
CA LYS A 86 -4.22 -15.49 -2.79
C LYS A 86 -4.92 -16.46 -1.83
N ARG A 87 -6.10 -16.12 -1.33
CA ARG A 87 -6.88 -17.02 -0.48
C ARG A 87 -7.36 -18.23 -1.27
N GLU A 88 -7.90 -18.00 -2.46
CA GLU A 88 -8.34 -19.07 -3.37
C GLU A 88 -7.16 -19.97 -3.77
N GLU A 89 -6.03 -19.40 -4.18
CA GLU A 89 -4.82 -20.16 -4.49
C GLU A 89 -4.36 -21.02 -3.29
N ARG A 90 -4.37 -20.44 -2.09
CA ARG A 90 -3.99 -21.14 -0.85
C ARG A 90 -4.96 -22.29 -0.55
N GLU A 91 -6.26 -22.05 -0.65
CA GLU A 91 -7.28 -23.07 -0.39
C GLU A 91 -7.20 -24.22 -1.39
N ASN A 92 -7.03 -23.92 -2.68
CA ASN A 92 -6.83 -24.95 -3.70
C ASN A 92 -5.57 -25.76 -3.43
N ARG A 93 -4.45 -25.09 -3.10
CA ARG A 93 -3.20 -25.78 -2.74
C ARG A 93 -3.38 -26.68 -1.51
N ILE A 94 -4.15 -26.24 -0.51
CA ILE A 94 -4.43 -27.06 0.69
C ILE A 94 -5.29 -28.28 0.33
N LYS A 95 -6.32 -28.12 -0.51
CA LYS A 95 -7.15 -29.24 -0.96
C LYS A 95 -6.32 -30.29 -1.70
N GLU A 96 -5.46 -29.87 -2.62
CA GLU A 96 -4.55 -30.78 -3.34
C GLU A 96 -3.58 -31.49 -2.38
N LEU A 97 -3.08 -30.80 -1.36
CA LEU A 97 -2.22 -31.40 -0.33
C LEU A 97 -2.99 -32.42 0.52
N ASN A 98 -4.22 -32.12 0.94
CA ASN A 98 -5.03 -33.07 1.72
C ASN A 98 -5.34 -34.34 0.92
N LYS A 99 -5.70 -34.19 -0.36
CA LYS A 99 -5.92 -35.31 -1.29
C LYS A 99 -4.69 -36.18 -1.47
N SER A 100 -3.52 -35.56 -1.64
CA SER A 100 -2.27 -36.30 -1.83
C SER A 100 -1.80 -37.01 -0.55
N LEU A 101 -2.17 -36.50 0.62
CA LEU A 101 -1.87 -37.12 1.91
C LEU A 101 -2.96 -38.09 2.39
N GLY A 102 -4.04 -38.28 1.63
CA GLY A 102 -5.15 -39.17 1.98
C GLY A 102 -5.93 -38.74 3.23
N LEU A 103 -6.01 -37.43 3.47
CA LEU A 103 -6.65 -36.80 4.64
C LEU A 103 -8.06 -36.26 4.34
N ASP A 104 -8.67 -36.70 3.24
CA ASP A 104 -10.04 -36.36 2.81
C ASP A 104 -11.06 -37.45 3.20
#